data_AF-A0A6B3L7G3-F1
#
_entry.id   AF-A0A6B3L7G3-F1
#
_cell.length_a   1.000
_cell.length_b   1.000
_cell.length_c   1.000
_cell.angle_alpha   90.00
_cell.angle_beta   90.00
_cell.angle_gamma   90.00
#
_symmetry.space_group_name_H-M   'P 1'
#
loop_
_entity.id
_entity.type
_entity.pdbx_description
1 polymer ?
#
loop_
_entity_poly.entity_id
_entity_poly.type
_entity_poly.pdbx_seq_one_letter_code
_entity_poly.pdbx_strand_id
1 'polypeptide(L)'
;MKKHMLNMALVAAMSVGGAQAATIVWTGNGGDGLWGTAENWDNGVPSSSDTVIIGAGATVQDTGGVAGNFAELELAEGSSLAYSGSGGDMGGIWNVNGTVLSNGGNGTFGIGGSGVTFNFGVNGSFTMAGGTQNNLWANGNALTISGVIDLGAAPAGTLVEKTLFSWAGSLSGGGFGSITESFTELNGLGLVRVADNADVSTLKAGEYSFQTNLTSNGSIGVAYVTAQAVPEPSSAALLGLGGLAMILRRRK
;
A
#
# COMPACT_ATOMS: atom_id res chain seq x y z
N MET A 1 28.27 -41.72 58.61
CA MET A 1 28.55 -41.44 57.18
C MET A 1 27.24 -41.02 56.51
N LYS A 2 27.02 -39.71 56.33
CA LYS A 2 25.84 -39.15 55.66
C LYS A 2 26.07 -39.25 54.14
N LYS A 3 25.26 -40.05 53.43
CA LYS A 3 25.23 -40.04 51.97
C LYS A 3 24.22 -38.99 51.52
N HIS A 4 24.72 -37.90 50.98
CA HIS A 4 23.91 -36.87 50.32
C HIS A 4 23.32 -37.45 49.04
N MET A 5 21.99 -37.56 48.96
CA MET A 5 21.29 -37.82 47.72
C MET A 5 21.19 -36.50 46.95
N LEU A 6 21.89 -36.43 45.83
CA LEU A 6 21.91 -35.29 44.93
C LEU A 6 20.64 -35.33 44.05
N ASN A 7 19.83 -34.27 44.13
CA ASN A 7 18.65 -34.04 43.30
C ASN A 7 19.02 -33.99 41.82
N MET A 8 18.37 -34.80 41.00
CA MET A 8 18.45 -34.72 39.54
C MET A 8 17.22 -33.95 39.03
N ALA A 9 17.36 -32.63 38.88
CA ALA A 9 16.36 -31.80 38.23
C ALA A 9 16.59 -31.87 36.71
N LEU A 10 15.64 -32.47 35.99
CA LEU A 10 15.58 -32.46 34.54
C LEU A 10 15.15 -31.06 34.09
N VAL A 11 16.09 -30.27 33.58
CA VAL A 11 15.80 -29.00 32.91
C VAL A 11 15.31 -29.34 31.50
N ALA A 12 13.99 -29.37 31.32
CA ALA A 12 13.38 -29.31 30.00
C ALA A 12 13.57 -27.88 29.48
N ALA A 13 14.60 -27.68 28.64
CA ALA A 13 14.75 -26.47 27.86
C ALA A 13 13.62 -26.42 26.83
N MET A 14 12.47 -25.88 27.23
CA MET A 14 11.46 -25.43 26.30
C MET A 14 12.09 -24.30 25.48
N SER A 15 12.58 -24.64 24.30
CA SER A 15 12.90 -23.65 23.27
C SER A 15 11.59 -22.96 22.91
N VAL A 16 11.30 -21.84 23.58
CA VAL A 16 10.35 -20.86 23.07
C VAL A 16 11.04 -20.26 21.85
N GLY A 17 10.93 -20.95 20.72
CA GLY A 17 11.24 -20.37 19.43
C GLY A 17 10.23 -19.26 19.25
N GLY A 18 10.65 -18.01 19.48
CA GLY A 18 9.85 -16.87 19.04
C GLY A 18 9.57 -17.08 17.56
N ALA A 19 8.31 -16.98 17.15
CA ALA A 19 7.95 -16.96 15.74
C ALA A 19 8.81 -15.85 15.10
N GLN A 20 9.76 -16.25 14.26
CA GLN A 20 10.56 -15.28 13.53
C GLN A 20 9.69 -14.73 12.42
N ALA A 21 9.77 -13.41 12.21
CA ALA A 21 9.17 -12.75 11.06
C ALA A 21 9.58 -13.51 9.78
N ALA A 22 8.60 -14.14 9.13
CA ALA A 22 8.80 -14.87 7.89
C ALA A 22 8.23 -14.07 6.72
N THR A 23 8.78 -14.30 5.53
CA THR A 23 8.10 -13.94 4.29
C THR A 23 7.19 -15.10 3.91
N ILE A 24 5.90 -14.82 3.74
CA ILE A 24 4.88 -15.83 3.42
C ILE A 24 4.18 -15.42 2.14
N VAL A 25 4.14 -16.32 1.17
CA VAL A 25 3.68 -16.04 -0.20
C VAL A 25 2.39 -16.78 -0.47
N TRP A 26 1.42 -16.04 -1.01
CA TRP A 26 0.18 -16.62 -1.52
C TRP A 26 0.47 -17.48 -2.75
N THR A 27 0.13 -18.76 -2.65
CA THR A 27 0.23 -19.74 -3.74
C THR A 27 -1.13 -20.03 -4.37
N GLY A 28 -2.22 -19.95 -3.59
CA GLY A 28 -3.57 -20.31 -4.03
C GLY A 28 -3.77 -21.82 -4.28
N ASN A 29 -2.84 -22.67 -3.84
CA ASN A 29 -2.87 -24.11 -4.12
C ASN A 29 -4.04 -24.85 -3.42
N GLY A 30 -4.61 -24.29 -2.36
CA GLY A 30 -5.82 -24.80 -1.70
C GLY A 30 -7.08 -24.66 -2.57
N GLY A 31 -7.06 -23.77 -3.58
CA GLY A 31 -8.10 -23.64 -4.60
C GLY A 31 -9.42 -23.01 -4.14
N ASP A 32 -9.57 -22.71 -2.85
CA ASP A 32 -10.76 -22.08 -2.28
C ASP A 32 -10.68 -20.53 -2.24
N GLY A 33 -9.49 -19.96 -2.47
CA GLY A 33 -9.27 -18.51 -2.45
C GLY A 33 -9.30 -17.87 -1.06
N LEU A 34 -9.31 -18.67 0.02
CA LEU A 34 -9.50 -18.18 1.39
C LEU A 34 -8.17 -17.93 2.11
N TRP A 35 -8.04 -16.76 2.75
CA TRP A 35 -6.87 -16.39 3.56
C TRP A 35 -6.57 -17.40 4.66
N GLY A 36 -7.60 -17.91 5.34
CA GLY A 36 -7.46 -18.80 6.49
C GLY A 36 -7.02 -20.24 6.16
N THR A 37 -6.95 -20.61 4.88
CA THR A 37 -6.59 -21.97 4.45
C THR A 37 -5.08 -22.08 4.30
N ALA A 38 -4.43 -22.92 5.11
CA ALA A 38 -2.97 -23.04 5.15
C ALA A 38 -2.38 -23.49 3.81
N GLU A 39 -3.10 -24.32 3.05
CA GLU A 39 -2.69 -24.81 1.73
C GLU A 39 -2.60 -23.71 0.66
N ASN A 40 -3.21 -22.53 0.88
CA ASN A 40 -3.04 -21.40 -0.02
C ASN A 40 -1.73 -20.64 0.20
N TRP A 41 -0.94 -20.99 1.20
CA TRP A 41 0.31 -20.33 1.55
C TRP A 41 1.48 -21.30 1.44
N ASP A 42 2.64 -20.79 1.05
CA ASP A 42 3.87 -21.58 0.96
C ASP A 42 4.39 -22.06 2.34
N ASN A 43 4.08 -21.30 3.40
CA ASN A 43 4.55 -21.55 4.75
C ASN A 43 3.45 -21.36 5.82
N GLY A 44 2.23 -21.82 5.52
CA GLY A 44 1.07 -21.72 6.42
C GLY A 44 0.49 -20.31 6.50
N VAL A 45 -0.59 -20.16 7.28
CA VAL A 45 -1.31 -18.88 7.38
C VAL A 45 -0.43 -17.80 8.04
N PRO A 46 -0.33 -16.59 7.46
CA PRO A 46 0.48 -15.53 8.03
C PRO A 46 0.08 -15.09 9.44
N SER A 47 1.08 -14.65 10.20
CA SER A 47 0.97 -14.08 11.54
C SER A 47 1.39 -12.61 11.61
N SER A 48 1.25 -11.99 12.78
CA SER A 48 1.49 -10.56 13.01
C SER A 48 2.90 -10.06 12.76
N SER A 49 3.90 -10.94 12.80
CA SER A 49 5.29 -10.58 12.54
C SER A 49 5.69 -10.69 11.07
N ASP A 50 4.84 -11.24 10.22
CA ASP A 50 5.25 -11.70 8.90
C ASP A 50 5.15 -10.60 7.84
N THR A 51 5.96 -10.75 6.80
CA THR A 51 5.78 -10.05 5.52
C THR A 51 4.95 -10.95 4.61
N VAL A 52 3.80 -10.47 4.17
CA VAL A 52 2.88 -11.21 3.33
C VAL A 52 3.01 -10.76 1.88
N ILE A 53 3.10 -11.70 0.93
CA ILE A 53 3.15 -11.39 -0.50
C ILE A 53 1.96 -12.04 -1.21
N ILE A 54 1.15 -11.22 -1.86
CA ILE A 54 0.09 -11.65 -2.78
C ILE A 54 0.53 -11.28 -4.19
N GLY A 55 0.89 -12.29 -4.97
CA GLY A 55 1.41 -12.14 -6.34
C GLY A 55 0.37 -11.64 -7.35
N ALA A 56 0.87 -11.24 -8.52
CA ALA A 56 0.06 -10.59 -9.56
C ALA A 56 -1.14 -11.45 -9.99
N GLY A 57 -2.30 -10.81 -10.17
CA GLY A 57 -3.53 -11.48 -10.60
C GLY A 57 -4.20 -12.39 -9.56
N ALA A 58 -3.65 -12.56 -8.35
CA ALA A 58 -4.26 -13.37 -7.32
C ALA A 58 -5.54 -12.71 -6.76
N THR A 59 -6.54 -13.53 -6.42
CA THR A 59 -7.75 -13.08 -5.71
C THR A 59 -7.82 -13.79 -4.38
N VAL A 60 -7.80 -13.02 -3.29
CA VAL A 60 -7.77 -13.50 -1.91
C VAL A 60 -8.98 -12.98 -1.15
N GLN A 61 -9.64 -13.85 -0.39
CA GLN A 61 -10.79 -13.53 0.46
C GLN A 61 -10.42 -13.81 1.92
N ASP A 62 -10.40 -12.77 2.75
CA ASP A 62 -10.35 -12.92 4.21
C ASP A 62 -11.74 -12.76 4.83
N THR A 63 -12.36 -13.89 5.14
CA THR A 63 -13.66 -13.93 5.81
C THR A 63 -13.55 -13.87 7.33
N GLY A 64 -12.35 -13.98 7.90
CA GLY A 64 -12.10 -14.06 9.34
C GLY A 64 -11.80 -12.72 10.01
N GLY A 65 -11.48 -11.67 9.25
CA GLY A 65 -11.12 -10.36 9.78
C GLY A 65 -9.71 -10.33 10.41
N VAL A 66 -8.83 -11.23 9.98
CA VAL A 66 -7.46 -11.40 10.51
C VAL A 66 -6.43 -10.68 9.63
N ALA A 67 -6.75 -10.40 8.36
CA ALA A 67 -5.92 -9.63 7.44
C ALA A 67 -5.87 -8.16 7.88
N GLY A 68 -4.78 -7.79 8.55
CA GLY A 68 -4.68 -6.53 9.30
C GLY A 68 -3.58 -6.55 10.35
N ASN A 69 -3.25 -7.75 10.83
CA ASN A 69 -2.19 -7.97 11.81
C ASN A 69 -1.07 -8.79 11.16
N PHE A 70 -0.21 -8.09 10.42
CA PHE A 70 1.06 -8.53 9.85
C PHE A 70 2.02 -7.33 9.86
N ALA A 71 3.33 -7.57 9.73
CA ALA A 71 4.30 -6.48 9.71
C ALA A 71 4.20 -5.70 8.39
N GLU A 72 4.05 -6.42 7.28
CA GLU A 72 4.00 -5.85 5.95
C GLU A 72 3.14 -6.69 5.00
N LEU A 73 2.43 -6.05 4.08
CA LEU A 73 1.80 -6.68 2.93
C LEU A 73 2.35 -6.09 1.64
N GLU A 74 2.70 -6.97 0.70
CA GLU A 74 2.92 -6.66 -0.70
C GLU A 74 1.77 -7.24 -1.52
N LEU A 75 0.92 -6.36 -2.05
CA LEU A 75 -0.17 -6.71 -2.95
C LEU A 75 0.23 -6.27 -4.36
N ALA A 76 0.55 -7.22 -5.24
CA ALA A 76 1.02 -6.96 -6.59
C ALA A 76 -0.09 -6.40 -7.51
N GLU A 77 0.30 -5.84 -8.65
CA GLU A 77 -0.64 -5.33 -9.64
C GLU A 77 -1.62 -6.41 -10.13
N GLY A 78 -2.87 -6.00 -10.37
CA GLY A 78 -3.94 -6.88 -10.86
C GLY A 78 -4.44 -7.90 -9.82
N SER A 79 -3.83 -7.96 -8.63
CA SER A 79 -4.32 -8.79 -7.53
C SER A 79 -5.37 -8.06 -6.69
N SER A 80 -6.15 -8.82 -5.93
CA SER A 80 -7.18 -8.29 -5.04
C SER A 80 -7.20 -9.01 -3.69
N LEU A 81 -7.27 -8.24 -2.61
CA LEU A 81 -7.56 -8.73 -1.26
C LEU A 81 -8.91 -8.16 -0.81
N ALA A 82 -9.91 -9.03 -0.70
CA ALA A 82 -11.21 -8.69 -0.15
C ALA A 82 -11.31 -9.19 1.30
N TYR A 83 -11.87 -8.38 2.19
CA TYR A 83 -12.11 -8.76 3.58
C TYR A 83 -13.58 -8.54 3.95
N SER A 84 -14.17 -9.48 4.69
CA SER A 84 -15.61 -9.47 5.02
C SER A 84 -15.95 -9.64 6.50
N GLY A 85 -14.96 -9.57 7.39
CA GLY A 85 -15.14 -9.58 8.85
C GLY A 85 -15.20 -8.17 9.47
N SER A 86 -15.55 -8.08 10.76
CA SER A 86 -15.27 -6.85 11.52
C SER A 86 -13.77 -6.69 11.63
N GLY A 87 -13.21 -5.65 11.01
CA GLY A 87 -11.78 -5.41 11.02
C GLY A 87 -11.28 -5.15 12.44
N GLY A 88 -10.27 -5.89 12.87
CA GLY A 88 -9.46 -5.46 14.00
C GLY A 88 -8.71 -4.17 13.69
N ASP A 89 -7.90 -3.73 14.65
CA ASP A 89 -6.98 -2.61 14.44
C ASP A 89 -5.92 -3.00 13.39
N MET A 90 -5.89 -2.30 12.27
CA MET A 90 -4.83 -2.43 11.27
C MET A 90 -3.52 -1.84 11.74
N GLY A 91 -2.45 -2.60 11.60
CA GLY A 91 -1.09 -2.08 11.76
C GLY A 91 -0.24 -2.30 10.51
N GLY A 92 1.04 -1.94 10.65
CA GLY A 92 2.07 -2.30 9.69
C GLY A 92 2.10 -1.45 8.42
N ILE A 93 2.74 -2.01 7.41
CA ILE A 93 3.00 -1.39 6.11
C ILE A 93 2.22 -2.12 5.03
N TRP A 94 1.51 -1.37 4.18
CA TRP A 94 0.69 -1.89 3.11
C TRP A 94 1.19 -1.36 1.77
N ASN A 95 1.93 -2.17 1.02
CA ASN A 95 2.33 -1.86 -0.34
C ASN A 95 1.25 -2.36 -1.31
N VAL A 96 0.39 -1.43 -1.75
CA VAL A 96 -0.84 -1.72 -2.49
C VAL A 96 -0.63 -1.35 -3.96
N ASN A 97 -0.29 -2.32 -4.80
CA ASN A 97 -0.30 -2.18 -6.27
C ASN A 97 -1.58 -2.76 -6.91
N GLY A 98 -2.30 -3.62 -6.17
CA GLY A 98 -3.60 -4.16 -6.53
C GLY A 98 -4.77 -3.43 -5.88
N THR A 99 -5.87 -4.15 -5.64
CA THR A 99 -7.08 -3.60 -5.00
C THR A 99 -7.33 -4.25 -3.64
N VAL A 100 -7.50 -3.43 -2.61
CA VAL A 100 -8.00 -3.89 -1.30
C VAL A 100 -9.47 -3.46 -1.15
N LEU A 101 -10.33 -4.38 -0.73
CA LEU A 101 -11.77 -4.14 -0.59
C LEU A 101 -12.29 -4.62 0.78
N SER A 102 -12.82 -3.72 1.64
CA SER A 102 -13.83 -4.17 2.64
C SER A 102 -15.03 -4.52 1.81
N ASN A 103 -15.58 -5.70 2.02
CA ASN A 103 -16.98 -5.93 1.74
C ASN A 103 -17.67 -6.19 3.08
N GLY A 104 -18.11 -5.11 3.72
CA GLY A 104 -18.48 -5.10 5.14
C GLY A 104 -19.40 -6.25 5.57
N GLY A 105 -18.93 -7.03 6.55
CA GLY A 105 -19.79 -7.40 7.65
C GLY A 105 -20.06 -6.16 8.53
N ASN A 106 -21.08 -6.18 9.37
CA ASN A 106 -21.28 -5.13 10.38
C ASN A 106 -19.98 -4.98 11.21
N GLY A 107 -19.22 -3.91 10.98
CA GLY A 107 -17.90 -3.80 11.60
C GLY A 107 -17.24 -2.45 11.39
N THR A 108 -16.54 -2.03 12.42
CA THR A 108 -15.59 -0.93 12.36
C THR A 108 -14.29 -1.45 11.75
N PHE A 109 -13.59 -0.60 11.01
CA PHE A 109 -12.22 -0.83 10.57
C PHE A 109 -11.29 0.09 11.37
N GLY A 110 -10.45 -0.48 12.22
CA GLY A 110 -9.59 0.28 13.12
C GLY A 110 -8.25 0.62 12.47
N ILE A 111 -7.70 1.78 12.80
CA ILE A 111 -6.26 2.05 12.67
C ILE A 111 -5.63 1.76 14.03
N GLY A 112 -4.61 0.90 14.07
CA GLY A 112 -3.95 0.48 15.29
C GLY A 112 -3.13 1.58 15.97
N GLY A 113 -2.85 1.38 17.26
CA GLY A 113 -2.25 2.38 18.14
C GLY A 113 -0.87 2.90 17.73
N SER A 114 -0.14 2.18 16.87
CA SER A 114 1.13 2.62 16.27
C SER A 114 0.96 3.38 14.95
N GLY A 115 -0.27 3.50 14.45
CA GLY A 115 -0.57 3.98 13.10
C GLY A 115 -0.41 2.91 12.03
N VAL A 116 -0.71 3.31 10.79
CA VAL A 116 -0.59 2.47 9.58
C VAL A 116 0.07 3.24 8.46
N THR A 117 0.80 2.54 7.60
CA THR A 117 1.36 3.10 6.36
C THR A 117 0.74 2.41 5.15
N PHE A 118 0.19 3.18 4.22
CA PHE A 118 -0.19 2.70 2.89
C PHE A 118 0.73 3.31 1.84
N ASN A 119 1.37 2.45 1.05
CA ASN A 119 2.20 2.80 -0.10
C ASN A 119 1.48 2.34 -1.37
N PHE A 120 0.89 3.26 -2.11
CA PHE A 120 0.11 2.94 -3.29
C PHE A 120 0.96 2.94 -4.56
N GLY A 121 0.92 1.85 -5.32
CA GLY A 121 1.36 1.83 -6.70
C GLY A 121 0.44 2.64 -7.62
N VAL A 122 0.82 2.74 -8.90
CA VAL A 122 0.07 3.48 -9.92
C VAL A 122 -1.40 3.03 -10.01
N ASN A 123 -1.66 1.74 -9.85
CA ASN A 123 -3.02 1.15 -9.90
C ASN A 123 -3.57 0.74 -8.52
N GLY A 124 -2.81 1.02 -7.46
CA GLY A 124 -3.20 0.70 -6.09
C GLY A 124 -4.44 1.45 -5.62
N SER A 125 -5.35 0.73 -4.96
CA SER A 125 -6.48 1.34 -4.25
C SER A 125 -6.92 0.53 -3.02
N PHE A 126 -7.49 1.23 -2.06
CA PHE A 126 -8.11 0.69 -0.87
C PHE A 126 -9.54 1.25 -0.75
N THR A 127 -10.54 0.38 -0.78
CA THR A 127 -11.95 0.77 -0.69
C THR A 127 -12.61 0.05 0.47
N MET A 128 -13.19 0.79 1.41
CA MET A 128 -14.11 0.22 2.39
C MET A 128 -15.55 0.32 1.87
N ALA A 129 -16.00 -0.67 1.08
CA ALA A 129 -17.33 -0.65 0.51
C ALA A 129 -18.40 -0.88 1.59
N GLY A 130 -19.53 -0.20 1.45
CA GLY A 130 -20.48 0.06 2.53
C GLY A 130 -21.42 -1.08 2.94
N GLY A 131 -21.76 -1.02 4.22
CA GLY A 131 -23.00 -1.43 4.90
C GLY A 131 -23.33 -0.36 5.96
N THR A 132 -24.52 -0.36 6.54
CA THR A 132 -25.07 0.73 7.39
C THR A 132 -24.20 1.14 8.61
N GLN A 133 -23.15 0.37 8.95
CA GLN A 133 -22.27 0.62 10.11
C GLN A 133 -20.77 0.51 9.82
N ASN A 134 -20.32 0.61 8.57
CA ASN A 134 -18.88 0.57 8.29
C ASN A 134 -18.25 1.89 8.74
N ASN A 135 -17.61 1.90 9.90
CA ASN A 135 -16.95 3.10 10.41
C ASN A 135 -15.44 2.93 10.29
N LEU A 136 -14.76 3.97 9.83
CA LEU A 136 -13.32 4.08 9.98
C LEU A 136 -13.04 4.58 11.39
N TRP A 137 -12.30 3.83 12.19
CA TRP A 137 -11.96 4.20 13.56
C TRP A 137 -10.48 4.50 13.67
N ALA A 138 -10.16 5.79 13.56
CA ALA A 138 -8.78 6.24 13.54
C ALA A 138 -8.22 6.45 14.96
N ASN A 139 -9.06 6.75 15.95
CA ASN A 139 -8.69 6.88 17.37
C ASN A 139 -7.51 7.83 17.66
N GLY A 140 -7.36 8.89 16.87
CA GLY A 140 -6.22 9.80 16.98
C GLY A 140 -4.88 9.19 16.56
N ASN A 141 -4.87 8.01 15.94
CA ASN A 141 -3.66 7.36 15.45
C ASN A 141 -3.18 8.02 14.15
N ALA A 142 -1.89 7.83 13.86
CA ALA A 142 -1.25 8.36 12.67
C ALA A 142 -1.59 7.52 11.43
N LEU A 143 -1.79 8.21 10.31
CA LEU A 143 -1.92 7.61 8.99
C LEU A 143 -0.80 8.15 8.09
N THR A 144 -0.02 7.26 7.49
CA THR A 144 0.93 7.62 6.44
C THR A 144 0.42 7.11 5.09
N ILE A 145 0.34 8.00 4.10
CA ILE A 145 -0.04 7.66 2.73
C ILE A 145 1.08 8.10 1.79
N SER A 146 1.71 7.13 1.15
CA SER A 146 2.64 7.40 0.07
C SER A 146 2.13 6.82 -1.24
N GLY A 147 2.67 7.26 -2.36
CA GLY A 147 2.39 6.58 -3.62
C GLY A 147 3.17 7.06 -4.83
N VAL A 148 2.98 6.32 -5.91
CA VAL A 148 3.55 6.60 -7.21
C VAL A 148 2.48 7.17 -8.13
N ILE A 149 2.81 8.28 -8.79
CA ILE A 149 1.97 8.95 -9.80
C ILE A 149 2.58 8.72 -11.18
N ASP A 150 1.74 8.36 -12.14
CA ASP A 150 2.13 8.27 -13.56
C ASP A 150 1.66 9.51 -14.30
N LEU A 151 2.57 10.46 -14.53
CA LEU A 151 2.29 11.66 -15.31
C LEU A 151 2.08 11.37 -16.81
N GLY A 152 2.39 10.17 -17.28
CA GLY A 152 2.18 9.70 -18.65
C GLY A 152 0.88 8.91 -18.86
N ALA A 153 0.08 8.68 -17.81
CA ALA A 153 -1.10 7.81 -17.88
C ALA A 153 -2.23 8.32 -18.79
N ALA A 154 -2.24 9.62 -19.10
CA ALA A 154 -3.25 10.28 -19.93
C ALA A 154 -2.63 11.38 -20.79
N PRO A 155 -3.34 11.87 -21.85
CA PRO A 155 -2.83 12.93 -22.71
C PRO A 155 -2.33 14.13 -21.91
N ALA A 156 -1.24 14.76 -22.33
CA ALA A 156 -0.62 15.87 -21.61
C ALA A 156 -1.62 17.00 -21.29
N GLY A 157 -1.53 17.55 -20.08
CA GLY A 157 -2.44 18.60 -19.61
C GLY A 157 -3.79 18.08 -19.11
N THR A 158 -3.97 16.76 -19.00
CA THR A 158 -5.19 16.17 -18.42
C THR A 158 -5.10 16.23 -16.90
N LEU A 159 -6.14 16.77 -16.26
CA LEU A 159 -6.33 16.62 -14.82
C LEU A 159 -6.73 15.18 -14.51
N VAL A 160 -6.01 14.55 -13.60
CA VAL A 160 -6.31 13.23 -13.07
C VAL A 160 -6.56 13.34 -11.58
N GLU A 161 -7.72 12.85 -11.14
CA GLU A 161 -8.07 12.66 -9.74
C GLU A 161 -8.08 11.18 -9.43
N LYS A 162 -7.27 10.77 -8.44
CA LYS A 162 -7.16 9.37 -8.03
C LYS A 162 -7.50 9.25 -6.56
N THR A 163 -8.59 8.54 -6.27
CA THR A 163 -8.91 8.07 -4.92
C THR A 163 -8.00 6.90 -4.58
N LEU A 164 -7.27 7.00 -3.47
CA LEU A 164 -6.34 5.98 -3.00
C LEU A 164 -6.96 5.15 -1.87
N PHE A 165 -7.58 5.83 -0.92
CA PHE A 165 -8.24 5.23 0.23
C PHE A 165 -9.64 5.82 0.34
N SER A 166 -10.67 5.00 0.51
CA SER A 166 -12.04 5.49 0.70
C SER A 166 -12.78 4.65 1.72
N TRP A 167 -13.77 5.27 2.37
CA TRP A 167 -14.67 4.57 3.28
C TRP A 167 -16.10 5.02 3.08
N ALA A 168 -17.03 4.07 3.12
CA ALA A 168 -18.43 4.35 3.40
C ALA A 168 -18.63 4.53 4.92
N GLY A 169 -19.72 5.17 5.33
CA GLY A 169 -20.08 5.37 6.74
C GLY A 169 -19.29 6.47 7.43
N SER A 170 -19.04 6.40 8.75
CA SER A 170 -18.47 7.53 9.51
C SER A 170 -16.99 7.38 9.84
N LEU A 171 -16.27 8.49 9.84
CA LEU A 171 -14.98 8.61 10.53
C LEU A 171 -15.25 8.80 12.03
N SER A 172 -14.76 7.88 12.85
CA SER A 172 -15.04 7.78 14.29
C SER A 172 -13.76 7.75 15.12
N GLY A 173 -13.89 7.92 16.44
CA GLY A 173 -12.75 7.94 17.37
C GLY A 173 -11.94 9.23 17.33
N GLY A 174 -12.56 10.37 17.01
CA GLY A 174 -11.87 11.66 16.99
C GLY A 174 -11.04 11.93 15.73
N GLY A 175 -11.11 11.06 14.72
CA GLY A 175 -10.37 11.21 13.46
C GLY A 175 -8.92 10.76 13.57
N PHE A 176 -8.12 11.08 12.54
CA PHE A 176 -6.68 10.82 12.54
C PHE A 176 -5.97 11.85 13.43
N GLY A 177 -4.96 11.43 14.19
CA GLY A 177 -4.13 12.36 14.96
C GLY A 177 -3.16 13.13 14.07
N SER A 178 -2.68 12.47 13.02
CA SER A 178 -1.93 13.08 11.93
C SER A 178 -2.15 12.30 10.64
N ILE A 179 -2.04 13.01 9.52
CA ILE A 179 -1.90 12.41 8.20
C ILE A 179 -0.57 12.91 7.65
N THR A 180 0.25 11.99 7.14
CA THR A 180 1.54 12.31 6.49
C THR A 180 1.54 11.73 5.10
N GLU A 181 2.00 12.53 4.13
CA GLU A 181 1.96 12.19 2.72
C GLU A 181 3.31 12.28 2.01
N SER A 182 3.53 11.41 1.02
CA SER A 182 4.70 11.48 0.13
C SER A 182 4.42 10.88 -1.24
N PHE A 183 4.62 11.65 -2.31
CA PHE A 183 4.38 11.17 -3.68
C PHE A 183 5.57 11.43 -4.59
N THR A 184 5.87 10.44 -5.41
CA THR A 184 6.89 10.50 -6.46
C THR A 184 6.27 10.18 -7.81
N GLU A 185 6.89 10.66 -8.88
CA GLU A 185 6.61 10.19 -10.23
C GLU A 185 7.11 8.75 -10.42
N LEU A 186 6.57 8.03 -11.42
CA LEU A 186 6.96 6.67 -11.79
C LEU A 186 8.47 6.47 -12.03
N ASN A 187 9.16 7.51 -12.49
CA ASN A 187 10.62 7.51 -12.68
C ASN A 187 11.41 7.78 -11.38
N GLY A 188 10.73 7.91 -10.24
CA GLY A 188 11.32 8.20 -8.94
C GLY A 188 11.62 9.68 -8.68
N LEU A 189 11.26 10.60 -9.60
CA LEU A 189 11.42 12.03 -9.38
C LEU A 189 10.42 12.52 -8.32
N GLY A 190 10.89 13.42 -7.46
CA GLY A 190 10.03 14.07 -6.48
C GLY A 190 9.03 15.00 -7.16
N LEU A 191 7.78 14.99 -6.69
CA LEU A 191 6.75 15.91 -7.12
C LEU A 191 6.61 17.07 -6.13
N VAL A 192 6.18 18.22 -6.62
CA VAL A 192 5.95 19.40 -5.77
C VAL A 192 4.51 19.38 -5.25
N ARG A 193 4.34 19.32 -3.93
CA ARG A 193 3.04 19.51 -3.30
C ARG A 193 2.69 20.99 -3.31
N VAL A 194 1.51 21.34 -3.83
CA VAL A 194 1.04 22.74 -3.87
C VAL A 194 0.33 23.12 -2.57
N ALA A 195 -0.77 22.44 -2.25
CA ALA A 195 -1.49 22.53 -0.98
C ALA A 195 -2.49 21.37 -0.86
N ASP A 196 -3.02 21.16 0.34
CA ASP A 196 -4.16 20.25 0.56
C ASP A 196 -5.43 20.85 -0.02
N ASN A 197 -6.22 20.02 -0.69
CA ASN A 197 -7.51 20.40 -1.26
C ASN A 197 -7.43 21.69 -2.09
N ALA A 198 -6.31 21.88 -2.79
CA ALA A 198 -6.08 23.04 -3.64
C ALA A 198 -7.07 23.05 -4.80
N ASP A 199 -7.33 24.25 -5.34
CA ASP A 199 -8.04 24.36 -6.62
C ASP A 199 -7.22 23.70 -7.72
N VAL A 200 -7.70 22.54 -8.16
CA VAL A 200 -7.04 21.67 -9.14
C VAL A 200 -6.90 22.31 -10.52
N SER A 201 -7.64 23.40 -10.79
CA SER A 201 -7.51 24.16 -12.04
C SER A 201 -6.17 24.91 -12.17
N THR A 202 -5.44 25.07 -11.06
CA THR A 202 -4.15 25.79 -11.03
C THR A 202 -2.93 24.87 -11.12
N LEU A 203 -3.14 23.55 -11.04
CA LEU A 203 -2.06 22.56 -11.05
C LEU A 203 -1.32 22.52 -12.38
N LYS A 204 -0.01 22.27 -12.29
CA LYS A 204 0.87 22.05 -13.46
C LYS A 204 1.45 20.64 -13.45
N ALA A 205 1.99 20.24 -14.58
CA ALA A 205 2.77 19.00 -14.66
C ALA A 205 3.95 19.03 -13.66
N GLY A 206 4.14 17.93 -12.92
CA GLY A 206 5.13 17.84 -11.85
C GLY A 206 4.66 18.36 -10.49
N GLU A 207 3.43 18.90 -10.42
CA GLU A 207 2.76 19.28 -9.18
C GLU A 207 1.65 18.28 -8.84
N TYR A 208 1.35 18.17 -7.54
CA TYR A 208 0.17 17.47 -7.06
C TYR A 208 -0.51 18.24 -5.92
N SER A 209 -1.80 17.98 -5.77
CA SER A 209 -2.57 18.34 -4.58
C SER A 209 -3.01 17.07 -3.87
N PHE A 210 -2.79 17.02 -2.56
CA PHE A 210 -3.31 15.97 -1.71
C PHE A 210 -4.77 16.27 -1.37
N GLN A 211 -5.65 15.32 -1.65
CA GLN A 211 -7.10 15.51 -1.58
C GLN A 211 -7.64 14.68 -0.42
N THR A 212 -8.37 15.34 0.49
CA THR A 212 -8.97 14.70 1.66
C THR A 212 -10.42 15.15 1.83
N ASN A 213 -11.30 14.18 2.01
CA ASN A 213 -12.65 14.37 2.49
C ASN A 213 -12.82 13.52 3.76
N LEU A 214 -12.61 14.13 4.92
CA LEU A 214 -12.63 13.43 6.21
C LEU A 214 -14.03 13.42 6.86
N THR A 215 -15.07 13.35 6.04
CA THR A 215 -16.47 13.32 6.49
C THR A 215 -17.04 11.90 6.45
N SER A 216 -18.36 11.78 6.61
CA SER A 216 -19.05 10.52 6.32
C SER A 216 -18.99 10.23 4.82
N ASN A 217 -18.75 8.98 4.46
CA ASN A 217 -18.44 8.55 3.09
C ASN A 217 -17.21 9.29 2.54
N GLY A 218 -16.12 9.24 3.29
CA GLY A 218 -14.93 10.03 3.03
C GLY A 218 -13.91 9.33 2.13
N SER A 219 -12.90 10.09 1.76
CA SER A 219 -11.84 9.65 0.87
C SER A 219 -10.53 10.39 1.10
N ILE A 220 -9.44 9.76 0.68
CA ILE A 220 -8.12 10.34 0.55
C ILE A 220 -7.59 9.96 -0.84
N GLY A 221 -7.01 10.94 -1.52
CA GLY A 221 -6.53 10.79 -2.89
C GLY A 221 -5.53 11.85 -3.28
N VAL A 222 -5.24 11.90 -4.57
CA VAL A 222 -4.35 12.89 -5.18
C VAL A 222 -4.95 13.42 -6.46
N ALA A 223 -4.73 14.70 -6.71
CA ALA A 223 -5.01 15.35 -7.98
C ALA A 223 -3.69 15.82 -8.61
N TYR A 224 -3.50 15.58 -9.90
CA TYR A 224 -2.30 15.97 -10.63
C TYR A 224 -2.62 16.20 -12.11
N VAL A 225 -1.73 16.91 -12.81
CA VAL A 225 -1.85 17.14 -14.25
C VAL A 225 -0.77 16.35 -14.98
N THR A 226 -1.17 15.60 -16.00
CA THR A 226 -0.24 14.79 -16.80
C THR A 226 0.76 15.63 -17.58
N ALA A 227 1.96 15.10 -17.74
CA ALA A 227 3.06 15.69 -18.48
C ALA A 227 3.16 15.08 -19.88
N GLN A 228 3.63 15.86 -20.85
CA GLN A 228 4.02 15.28 -22.13
C GLN A 228 5.35 14.55 -21.94
N ALA A 229 5.42 13.28 -22.34
CA ALA A 229 6.71 12.64 -22.53
C ALA A 229 7.46 13.42 -23.62
N VAL A 230 8.45 14.22 -23.23
CA VAL A 230 9.35 14.89 -24.18
C VAL A 230 10.24 13.78 -24.74
N PRO A 231 10.21 13.51 -26.06
CA PRO A 231 11.17 12.58 -26.64
C PRO A 231 12.56 13.10 -26.32
N GLU A 232 13.39 12.30 -25.65
CA GLU A 232 14.77 12.70 -25.43
C GLU A 232 15.38 13.11 -26.78
N PRO A 233 16.16 14.21 -26.85
CA PRO A 233 16.82 14.58 -28.08
C PRO A 233 17.70 13.39 -28.46
N SER A 234 17.31 12.67 -29.52
CA SER A 234 17.94 11.39 -29.83
C SER A 234 19.45 11.59 -29.81
N SER A 235 20.15 10.91 -28.89
CA SER A 235 21.61 10.97 -28.80
C SER A 235 22.24 10.61 -30.15
N ALA A 236 21.51 9.88 -30.99
CA ALA A 236 21.81 9.63 -32.41
C ALA A 236 21.81 10.90 -33.29
N ALA A 237 20.90 11.86 -33.11
CA ALA A 237 20.94 13.14 -33.83
C ALA A 237 22.10 14.01 -33.35
N LEU A 238 22.40 14.01 -32.04
CA LEU A 238 23.54 14.76 -31.50
C LEU A 238 24.90 14.15 -31.90
N LEU A 239 25.00 12.81 -31.91
CA LEU A 239 26.15 12.07 -32.44
C LEU A 239 26.26 12.20 -33.97
N GLY A 240 25.13 12.24 -34.68
CA GLY A 240 25.08 12.48 -36.12
C GLY A 240 25.61 13.87 -36.48
N LEU A 241 25.17 14.91 -35.76
CA LEU A 241 25.68 16.27 -35.91
C LEU A 241 27.14 16.39 -35.45
N GLY A 242 27.52 15.74 -34.35
CA GLY A 242 28.90 15.68 -33.87
C GLY A 242 29.83 14.98 -34.86
N GLY A 243 29.37 13.88 -35.47
CA GLY A 243 30.07 13.15 -36.52
C GLY A 243 30.19 13.96 -37.81
N LEU A 244 29.13 14.66 -38.22
CA LEU A 244 29.14 15.55 -39.39
C LEU A 244 30.12 16.72 -39.19
N ALA A 245 30.12 17.34 -38.02
CA ALA A 245 31.05 18.40 -37.65
C ALA A 245 32.50 17.91 -37.65
N MET A 246 32.75 16.68 -37.20
CA MET A 246 34.09 16.08 -37.22
C MET A 246 34.57 15.76 -38.65
N ILE A 247 33.68 15.28 -39.52
CA ILE A 247 33.98 15.03 -40.94
C ILE A 247 34.28 16.33 -41.69
N LEU A 248 33.51 17.40 -41.43
CA LEU A 248 33.72 18.71 -42.04
C LEU A 248 35.04 19.37 -41.57
N ARG A 249 35.44 19.13 -40.31
CA ARG A 249 36.73 19.62 -39.77
C ARG A 249 37.95 18.95 -40.42
N ARG A 250 37.84 17.70 -40.88
CA ARG A 250 38.94 16.96 -41.54
C ARG A 250 39.16 17.34 -43.01
N ARG A 251 38.28 18.18 -43.59
CA ARG A 251 38.34 18.62 -45.00
C ARG A 251 38.87 20.05 -45.18
N LYS A 252 39.40 20.67 -44.13
CA LYS A 252 40.24 21.87 -44.18
C LYS A 252 41.68 21.48 -43.87
#